data_AF-A0A0S7X9V0-F1
#
_entry.id   AF-A0A0S7X9V0-F1
#
_cell.length_a   1.000
_cell.length_b   1.000
_cell.length_c   1.000
_cell.angle_alpha   90.00
_cell.angle_beta   90.00
_cell.angle_gamma   90.00
#
_symmetry.space_group_name_H-M   'P 1'
#
loop_
_entity.id
_entity.type
_entity.pdbx_description
1 polymer ?
#
loop_
_entity_poly.entity_id
_entity_poly.type
_entity_poly.pdbx_seq_one_letter_code
_entity_poly.pdbx_strand_id
1 'polypeptide(L)'
;MQKRLFGTLSVLSLFVVLMLSAAASASAFDARSGSTVTVDRDEVIEGDLYAGGQTIIIDGTVNGDLWAAGRSVTVNGIVTGGVLAAAEMVTITGEVG
;
A
#
# COMPACT_ATOMS: atom_id res chain seq x y z
N MET A 1 30.20 39.78 13.73
CA MET A 1 29.73 38.44 14.12
C MET A 1 28.26 38.18 13.75
N GLN A 2 27.35 39.15 13.91
CA GLN A 2 25.91 38.94 13.67
C GLN A 2 25.48 38.66 12.22
N LYS A 3 26.17 39.21 11.21
CA LYS A 3 25.86 38.95 9.79
C LYS A 3 26.02 37.46 9.37
N ARG A 4 26.93 36.72 10.02
CA ARG A 4 27.13 35.28 9.78
C ARG A 4 26.03 34.42 10.42
N LEU A 5 25.54 34.85 11.59
CA LEU A 5 24.49 34.17 12.34
C LEU A 5 23.12 34.28 11.64
N PHE A 6 22.81 35.44 11.06
CA PHE A 6 21.58 35.64 10.27
C PHE A 6 21.58 34.80 8.98
N GLY A 7 22.73 34.64 8.33
CA GLY A 7 22.86 33.79 7.13
C GLY A 7 22.62 32.31 7.44
N THR A 8 23.20 31.77 8.51
CA THR A 8 23.00 30.37 8.92
C THR A 8 21.56 30.09 9.32
N LEU A 9 20.88 31.03 9.98
CA LEU A 9 19.48 30.86 10.39
C LEU A 9 18.53 30.86 9.19
N SER A 10 18.80 31.68 8.17
CA SER A 10 18.04 31.66 6.90
C SER A 10 18.24 30.37 6.13
N VAL A 11 19.48 29.85 6.05
CA VAL A 11 19.75 28.58 5.36
C VAL A 11 19.09 27.41 6.07
N LEU A 12 19.14 27.37 7.40
CA LEU A 12 18.48 26.34 8.19
C LEU A 12 16.95 26.41 8.03
N SER A 13 16.38 27.61 8.06
CA SER A 13 14.93 27.80 7.85
C SER A 13 14.50 27.39 6.44
N LEU A 14 15.30 27.70 5.41
CA LEU A 14 15.03 27.29 4.03
C LEU A 14 15.13 25.76 3.87
N PHE A 15 16.10 25.13 4.54
CA PHE A 15 16.27 23.68 4.52
C PHE A 15 15.10 22.94 5.20
N VAL A 16 14.59 23.47 6.31
CA VAL A 16 13.39 22.95 6.98
C VAL A 16 12.14 23.10 6.10
N VAL A 17 11.97 24.26 5.46
CA VAL A 17 10.84 24.47 4.51
C VAL A 17 10.92 23.50 3.33
N LEU A 18 12.11 23.23 2.81
CA LEU A 18 12.32 22.27 1.72
C LEU A 18 11.96 20.84 2.15
N MET A 19 12.35 20.43 3.36
CA MET A 19 12.01 19.13 3.92
C MET A 19 10.50 18.98 4.21
N LEU A 20 9.83 20.03 4.69
CA LEU A 20 8.38 20.01 4.88
C LEU A 20 7.61 19.95 3.56
N SER A 21 8.11 20.60 2.50
CA SER A 21 7.52 20.52 1.16
C SER A 21 7.71 19.17 0.48
N ALA A 22 8.64 18.35 0.97
CA ALA A 22 8.87 16.98 0.50
C ALA A 22 8.05 15.92 1.24
N ALA A 23 7.13 16.33 2.12
CA ALA A 23 6.15 15.41 2.70
C ALA A 23 5.20 14.92 1.59
N ALA A 24 5.63 13.87 0.88
CA ALA A 24 4.78 13.15 -0.05
C ALA A 24 3.59 12.61 0.74
N SER A 25 2.39 12.80 0.21
CA SER A 25 1.16 12.22 0.77
C SER A 25 1.39 10.73 1.02
N ALA A 26 1.38 10.31 2.29
CA ALA A 26 1.35 8.89 2.63
C ALA A 26 -0.06 8.39 2.28
N SER A 27 -0.21 7.73 1.13
CA SER A 27 -1.41 6.96 0.85
C SER A 27 -1.48 5.84 1.87
N ALA A 28 -2.44 5.91 2.78
CA ALA A 28 -2.61 4.93 3.85
C ALA A 28 -3.11 3.56 3.35
N PHE A 29 -3.35 3.43 2.04
CA PHE A 29 -4.12 2.34 1.48
C PHE A 29 -3.97 2.24 -0.06
N ASP A 30 -3.81 1.03 -0.64
CA ASP A 30 -3.69 0.76 -2.09
C ASP A 30 -4.97 0.15 -2.69
N ALA A 31 -5.69 0.90 -3.55
CA ALA A 31 -6.90 0.43 -4.24
C ALA A 31 -6.59 -0.01 -5.67
N ARG A 32 -7.00 -1.23 -6.01
CA ARG A 32 -6.89 -1.76 -7.37
C ARG A 32 -8.24 -2.23 -7.88
N SER A 33 -8.53 -1.93 -9.13
CA SER A 33 -9.75 -2.42 -9.78
C SER A 33 -9.57 -2.70 -11.26
N GLY A 34 -10.39 -3.62 -11.78
CA GLY A 34 -10.34 -4.02 -13.19
C GLY A 34 -11.09 -5.32 -13.43
N SER A 35 -10.99 -5.87 -14.65
CA SER A 35 -11.54 -7.21 -14.91
C SER A 35 -10.74 -8.28 -14.15
N THR A 36 -9.42 -8.12 -14.12
CA THR A 36 -8.50 -8.95 -13.35
C THR A 36 -7.59 -8.04 -12.53
N VAL A 37 -7.46 -8.32 -11.24
CA VAL A 37 -6.51 -7.68 -10.33
C VAL A 37 -5.52 -8.74 -9.89
N THR A 38 -4.23 -8.46 -10.06
CA THR A 38 -3.15 -9.35 -9.63
C THR A 38 -2.18 -8.58 -8.75
N VAL A 39 -1.75 -9.23 -7.66
CA VAL A 39 -0.53 -8.87 -6.92
C VAL A 39 0.46 -9.97 -7.23
N ASP A 40 1.49 -9.64 -8.02
CA ASP A 40 2.46 -10.63 -8.48
C ASP A 40 3.32 -11.15 -7.33
N ARG A 41 3.93 -12.33 -7.48
CA ARG A 41 4.70 -13.00 -6.43
C ARG A 41 5.82 -12.16 -5.81
N ASP A 42 6.46 -11.32 -6.62
CA ASP A 42 7.58 -10.48 -6.19
C ASP A 42 7.12 -9.09 -5.70
N GLU A 43 5.81 -8.84 -5.72
CA GLU A 43 5.20 -7.59 -5.30
C GLU A 43 4.88 -7.61 -3.81
N VAL A 44 5.17 -6.49 -3.15
CA VAL A 44 4.81 -6.24 -1.76
C VAL A 44 3.93 -5.00 -1.72
N ILE A 45 2.71 -5.16 -1.25
CA ILE A 45 1.81 -4.06 -0.93
C ILE A 45 2.05 -3.67 0.53
N GLU A 46 2.52 -2.44 0.72
CA GLU A 46 2.70 -1.89 2.05
C GLU A 46 1.36 -1.36 2.58
N GLY A 47 0.87 -1.95 3.66
CA GLY A 47 -0.44 -1.63 4.25
C GLY A 47 -1.60 -2.44 3.66
N ASP A 48 -2.80 -1.86 3.77
CA ASP A 48 -4.05 -2.52 3.39
C ASP A 48 -4.30 -2.46 1.86
N LEU A 49 -4.95 -3.49 1.32
CA LEU A 49 -5.33 -3.62 -0.10
C LEU A 49 -6.85 -3.81 -0.29
N TYR A 50 -7.51 -2.93 -1.05
CA TYR A 50 -8.92 -3.01 -1.48
C TYR A 50 -8.87 -3.36 -2.97
N ALA A 51 -9.23 -4.60 -3.31
CA ALA A 51 -9.21 -5.13 -4.65
C ALA A 51 -10.64 -5.37 -5.15
N GLY A 52 -10.99 -4.80 -6.30
CA GLY A 52 -12.31 -4.97 -6.93
C GLY A 52 -12.22 -5.45 -8.37
N GLY A 53 -12.74 -6.63 -8.69
CA GLY A 53 -12.71 -7.11 -10.08
C GLY A 53 -13.40 -8.45 -10.28
N GLN A 54 -13.51 -8.93 -11.52
CA GLN A 54 -14.12 -10.25 -11.74
C GLN A 54 -13.22 -11.36 -11.19
N THR A 55 -11.91 -11.24 -11.40
CA THR A 55 -10.90 -12.18 -10.89
C THR A 55 -9.86 -11.41 -10.08
N ILE A 56 -9.58 -11.87 -8.86
CA ILE A 56 -8.56 -11.29 -7.98
C ILE A 56 -7.58 -12.40 -7.62
N ILE A 57 -6.29 -12.17 -7.86
CA ILE A 57 -5.21 -13.14 -7.61
C ILE A 57 -4.12 -12.45 -6.78
N ILE A 58 -3.87 -12.96 -5.58
CA ILE A 58 -2.86 -12.45 -4.66
C ILE A 58 -1.77 -13.50 -4.55
N ASP A 59 -0.73 -13.39 -5.37
CA ASP A 59 0.45 -14.25 -5.34
C ASP A 59 1.59 -13.67 -4.48
N GLY A 60 1.63 -12.34 -4.34
CA GLY A 60 2.62 -11.60 -3.55
C GLY A 60 2.24 -11.37 -2.09
N THR A 61 2.85 -10.35 -1.48
CA THR A 61 2.65 -10.05 -0.05
C THR A 61 1.79 -8.80 0.15
N VAL A 62 0.86 -8.85 1.09
CA VAL A 62 0.11 -7.71 1.61
C VAL A 62 0.46 -7.54 3.09
N ASN A 63 1.20 -6.47 3.41
CA ASN A 63 1.60 -6.11 4.76
C ASN A 63 0.48 -5.35 5.50
N GLY A 64 -0.71 -5.93 5.54
CA GLY A 64 -1.92 -5.34 6.11
C GLY A 64 -3.14 -6.21 5.88
N ASP A 65 -4.33 -5.60 5.86
CA ASP A 65 -5.59 -6.27 5.57
C ASP A 65 -5.89 -6.32 4.07
N LEU A 66 -6.43 -7.44 3.59
CA LEU A 66 -6.95 -7.59 2.24
C LEU A 66 -8.49 -7.54 2.24
N TRP A 67 -9.03 -6.62 1.45
CA TRP A 67 -10.44 -6.46 1.19
C TRP A 67 -10.73 -6.71 -0.29
N ALA A 68 -11.34 -7.85 -0.61
CA ALA A 68 -11.52 -8.29 -1.99
C ALA A 68 -13.00 -8.45 -2.35
N ALA A 69 -13.44 -7.91 -3.49
CA ALA A 69 -14.79 -8.11 -4.01
C ALA A 69 -14.74 -8.52 -5.48
N GLY A 70 -15.28 -9.70 -5.80
CA GLY A 70 -15.23 -10.23 -7.17
C GLY A 70 -16.04 -11.48 -7.42
N ARG A 71 -15.86 -12.11 -8.59
CA ARG A 71 -16.45 -13.45 -8.85
C ARG A 71 -15.56 -14.55 -8.30
N SER A 72 -14.25 -14.43 -8.50
CA SER A 72 -13.23 -15.34 -7.99
C SER A 72 -12.14 -14.57 -7.26
N VAL A 73 -11.83 -14.98 -6.04
CA VAL A 73 -10.71 -14.46 -5.23
C VAL A 73 -9.78 -15.62 -4.89
N THR A 74 -8.51 -15.49 -5.25
CA THR A 74 -7.47 -16.47 -4.95
C THR A 74 -6.33 -15.81 -4.18
N VAL A 75 -5.98 -16.34 -3.02
CA VAL A 75 -4.89 -15.86 -2.17
C VAL A 75 -3.87 -16.98 -2.00
N ASN A 76 -2.77 -16.88 -2.74
CA ASN A 76 -1.65 -17.83 -2.73
C ASN A 76 -0.45 -17.28 -1.95
N GLY A 77 -0.31 -15.96 -1.87
CA GLY A 77 0.75 -15.27 -1.15
C GLY A 77 0.42 -15.01 0.32
N ILE A 78 1.08 -14.02 0.92
CA ILE A 78 1.00 -13.74 2.36
C ILE A 78 0.14 -12.50 2.60
N VAL A 79 -0.81 -12.58 3.53
CA VAL A 79 -1.54 -11.43 4.07
C VAL A 79 -1.27 -11.38 5.57
N THR A 80 -0.51 -10.40 6.04
CA THR A 80 -0.11 -10.33 7.46
C THR A 80 -1.25 -9.92 8.39
N GLY A 81 -2.31 -9.34 7.85
CA GLY A 81 -3.53 -8.99 8.57
C GLY A 81 -4.68 -9.95 8.26
N GLY A 82 -5.91 -9.42 8.24
CA GLY A 82 -7.12 -10.15 7.91
C GLY A 82 -7.45 -10.17 6.41
N VAL A 83 -8.27 -11.14 6.01
CA VAL A 83 -8.88 -11.18 4.67
C VAL A 83 -10.39 -11.07 4.80
N LEU A 84 -10.97 -10.03 4.20
CA LEU A 84 -12.41 -9.91 3.95
C LEU A 84 -12.67 -10.05 2.45
N ALA A 85 -13.37 -11.12 2.07
CA ALA A 85 -13.67 -11.42 0.67
C ALA A 85 -15.16 -11.61 0.43
N ALA A 86 -15.69 -10.94 -0.59
CA ALA A 86 -17.04 -11.15 -1.11
C ALA A 86 -16.97 -11.67 -2.54
N ALA A 87 -17.18 -12.98 -2.73
CA ALA A 87 -17.12 -13.62 -4.05
C ALA A 87 -17.95 -14.90 -4.18
N GLU A 88 -18.17 -15.35 -5.42
CA GLU A 88 -18.77 -16.67 -5.69
C GLU A 88 -17.84 -17.79 -5.21
N MET A 89 -16.53 -17.61 -5.44
CA MET A 89 -15.49 -18.54 -5.03
C MET A 89 -14.34 -17.79 -4.36
N VAL A 90 -13.92 -18.30 -3.20
CA VAL A 90 -12.74 -17.84 -2.47
C VAL A 90 -11.83 -19.05 -2.24
N THR A 91 -10.59 -18.97 -2.71
CA THR A 91 -9.55 -19.98 -2.50
C THR A 91 -8.38 -19.34 -1.76
N ILE A 92 -8.00 -19.90 -0.62
CA ILE A 92 -6.85 -19.44 0.16
C ILE A 92 -5.91 -20.64 0.34
N THR A 93 -4.70 -20.53 -0.23
CA THR A 93 -3.62 -21.52 -0.07
C THR A 93 -2.39 -20.93 0.60
N GLY A 94 -2.29 -19.61 0.65
CA GLY A 94 -1.23 -18.88 1.34
C GLY A 94 -1.49 -18.65 2.84
N GLU A 95 -0.64 -17.83 3.46
CA GLU A 95 -0.69 -17.52 4.89
C GLU A 95 -1.53 -16.26 5.15
N VAL A 96 -2.37 -16.32 6.19
CA VAL A 96 -3.22 -15.21 6.63
C VAL A 96 -3.15 -15.09 8.15
N GLY A 97 -2.76 -13.92 8.66
CA GLY A 97 -2.79 -13.53 10.08
C GLY A 97 -1.44 -13.40 10.77
#